data_AF-A0A7J8J6G1-F1
#
_entry.id   AF-A0A7J8J6G1-F1
#
_cell.length_a   1.000
_cell.length_b   1.000
_cell.length_c   1.000
_cell.angle_alpha   90.00
_cell.angle_beta   90.00
_cell.angle_gamma   90.00
#
_symmetry.space_group_name_H-M   'P 1'
#
loop_
_entity.id
_entity.type
_entity.pdbx_description
1 polymer ?
#
loop_
_entity_poly.entity_id
_entity_poly.type
_entity_poly.pdbx_seq_one_letter_code
_entity_poly.pdbx_strand_id
1 'polypeptide(L)'
;MELNIFATPFNVEPANVPDNLQQEISQLQSDDELKARYNNLPLLEYYNRYIINDEFPTLRRHALKYASVFGTTYCCKQFFSKLTIAKNRLHSRLTNSNLEKQLQVATSSAPANITPLTKKKHFYPSC
;
A
#
# COMPACT_ATOMS: atom_id res chain seq x y z
N MET A 1 -21.10 -1.09 0.39
CA MET A 1 -21.45 -0.94 -1.04
C MET A 1 -20.17 -0.84 -1.86
N GLU A 2 -19.41 0.25 -1.77
CA GLU A 2 -18.16 0.43 -2.55
C GLU A 2 -17.06 -0.62 -2.29
N LEU A 3 -16.72 -0.93 -1.03
CA LEU A 3 -15.67 -1.92 -0.74
C LEU A 3 -16.04 -3.33 -1.22
N ASN A 4 -17.33 -3.65 -1.27
CA ASN A 4 -17.80 -4.97 -1.69
C ASN A 4 -17.61 -5.19 -3.20
N ILE A 5 -17.62 -4.11 -3.99
CA ILE A 5 -17.27 -4.14 -5.42
C ILE A 5 -15.83 -4.63 -5.58
N PHE A 6 -14.91 -4.18 -4.71
CA PHE A 6 -13.53 -4.66 -4.70
C PHE A 6 -13.40 -6.07 -4.12
N ALA A 7 -13.98 -6.33 -2.94
CA ALA A 7 -13.77 -7.55 -2.19
C ALA A 7 -14.49 -8.77 -2.77
N THR A 8 -15.74 -8.59 -3.21
CA THR A 8 -16.65 -9.66 -3.65
C THR A 8 -17.41 -9.24 -4.91
N PRO A 9 -16.72 -8.92 -6.03
CA PRO A 9 -17.33 -8.40 -7.25
C PRO A 9 -18.39 -9.33 -7.88
N PHE A 10 -18.32 -10.63 -7.59
CA PHE A 10 -19.26 -11.63 -8.11
C PHE A 10 -20.55 -11.77 -7.30
N ASN A 11 -20.62 -11.18 -6.10
CA ASN A 11 -21.76 -11.29 -5.18
C ASN A 11 -22.43 -9.94 -4.91
N VAL A 12 -22.04 -8.88 -5.62
CA VAL A 12 -22.73 -7.59 -5.54
C VAL A 12 -23.92 -7.57 -6.50
N GLU A 13 -25.01 -6.97 -6.06
CA GLU A 13 -26.17 -6.77 -6.93
C GLU A 13 -25.93 -5.57 -7.86
N PRO A 14 -26.01 -5.72 -9.20
CA PRO A 14 -25.71 -4.63 -10.13
C PRO A 14 -26.53 -3.36 -9.89
N ALA A 15 -27.79 -3.48 -9.46
CA ALA A 15 -28.63 -2.31 -9.13
C ALA A 15 -28.11 -1.50 -7.93
N ASN A 16 -27.27 -2.11 -7.08
CA ASN A 16 -26.64 -1.49 -5.91
C ASN A 16 -25.20 -1.05 -6.20
N VAL A 17 -24.82 -0.90 -7.47
CA VAL A 17 -23.50 -0.43 -7.91
C VAL A 17 -23.68 0.92 -8.62
N PRO A 18 -22.72 1.86 -8.53
CA PRO A 18 -22.76 3.10 -9.29
C PRO A 18 -22.98 2.86 -10.78
N ASP A 19 -23.80 3.69 -11.45
CA ASP A 19 -24.21 3.50 -12.85
C ASP A 19 -23.04 3.27 -13.81
N ASN A 20 -21.93 3.98 -13.60
CA ASN A 20 -20.72 3.86 -14.40
C ASN A 20 -19.96 2.52 -14.24
N LEU A 21 -20.34 1.68 -13.28
CA LEU A 21 -19.77 0.37 -13.00
C LEU A 21 -20.75 -0.78 -13.26
N GLN A 22 -22.06 -0.51 -13.38
CA GLN A 22 -23.08 -1.56 -13.51
C GLN A 22 -22.85 -2.45 -14.73
N GLN A 23 -22.49 -1.86 -15.87
CA GLN A 23 -22.21 -2.61 -17.10
C GLN A 23 -20.98 -3.50 -16.94
N GLU A 24 -19.86 -2.95 -16.45
CA GLU A 24 -18.61 -3.69 -16.25
C GLU A 24 -18.79 -4.83 -15.23
N ILE A 25 -19.53 -4.60 -14.14
CA ILE A 25 -19.84 -5.62 -13.14
C ILE A 25 -20.74 -6.72 -13.72
N SER A 26 -21.76 -6.35 -14.49
CA SER A 26 -22.65 -7.34 -15.12
C SER A 26 -21.89 -8.22 -16.11
N GLN A 27 -21.02 -7.60 -16.93
CA GLN A 27 -20.14 -8.31 -17.85
C GLN A 27 -19.19 -9.26 -17.08
N LEU A 28 -18.52 -8.78 -16.04
CA LEU A 28 -17.65 -9.59 -15.20
C LEU A 28 -18.38 -10.78 -14.59
N GLN A 29 -19.59 -10.57 -14.05
CA GLN A 29 -20.38 -11.60 -13.40
C GLN A 29 -20.89 -12.68 -14.35
N SER A 30 -21.04 -12.34 -15.64
CA SER A 30 -21.43 -13.27 -16.70
C SER A 30 -20.28 -14.14 -17.21
N ASP A 31 -19.04 -13.83 -16.85
CA ASP A 31 -17.85 -14.57 -17.30
C ASP A 31 -17.44 -15.63 -16.27
N ASP A 32 -17.74 -16.89 -16.59
CA ASP A 32 -17.43 -18.04 -15.75
C ASP A 32 -15.92 -18.31 -15.63
N GLU A 33 -15.11 -17.98 -16.64
CA GLU A 33 -13.66 -18.14 -16.54
C GLU A 33 -13.09 -17.13 -15.55
N LEU A 34 -13.47 -15.85 -15.67
CA LEU A 34 -13.04 -14.82 -14.73
C LEU A 34 -13.49 -15.15 -13.30
N LYS A 35 -14.68 -15.72 -13.13
CA LYS A 35 -15.17 -16.20 -11.83
C LYS A 35 -14.35 -17.38 -11.29
N ALA A 36 -14.00 -18.34 -12.14
CA ALA A 36 -13.15 -19.45 -11.75
C ALA A 36 -11.75 -18.98 -11.32
N ARG A 37 -11.15 -18.03 -12.04
CA ARG A 37 -9.84 -17.45 -11.68
C ARG A 37 -9.87 -16.70 -10.35
N TYR A 38 -10.94 -15.94 -10.09
CA TYR A 38 -11.13 -15.21 -8.85
C TYR A 38 -11.06 -16.11 -7.61
N ASN A 39 -11.69 -17.29 -7.66
CA ASN A 39 -11.69 -18.23 -6.52
C ASN A 39 -10.33 -18.90 -6.25
N ASN A 40 -9.41 -18.85 -7.21
CA ASN A 40 -8.13 -19.58 -7.13
C ASN A 40 -6.92 -18.67 -6.88
N LEU A 41 -7.09 -17.35 -6.86
CA LEU A 41 -6.00 -16.38 -6.77
C LEU A 41 -6.18 -15.36 -5.64
N PRO A 42 -5.09 -14.84 -5.07
CA PRO A 42 -5.16 -13.67 -4.20
C PRO A 42 -5.82 -12.48 -4.92
N LEU A 43 -6.65 -11.72 -4.21
CA LEU A 43 -7.47 -10.65 -4.78
C LEU A 43 -6.69 -9.64 -5.63
N LEU A 44 -5.54 -9.17 -5.12
CA LEU A 44 -4.69 -8.21 -5.85
C LEU A 44 -4.06 -8.81 -7.10
N GLU A 45 -3.70 -10.09 -7.04
CA GLU A 45 -3.12 -10.79 -8.17
C GLU A 45 -4.16 -11.03 -9.27
N TYR A 46 -5.39 -11.36 -8.87
CA TYR A 46 -6.53 -11.46 -9.78
C TYR A 46 -6.77 -10.15 -10.54
N TYR A 47 -6.93 -9.01 -9.84
CA TYR A 47 -7.13 -7.71 -10.48
C TYR A 47 -5.95 -7.29 -11.36
N ASN A 48 -4.73 -7.64 -10.99
CA ASN A 48 -3.56 -7.29 -11.79
C ASN A 48 -3.51 -8.08 -13.11
N ARG A 49 -3.80 -9.40 -13.07
CA ARG A 49 -3.66 -10.31 -14.21
C ARG A 49 -4.86 -10.32 -15.15
N TYR A 50 -6.08 -10.28 -14.62
CA TYR A 50 -7.30 -10.59 -15.39
C TYR A 50 -8.21 -9.40 -15.65
N ILE A 51 -8.14 -8.36 -14.83
CA ILE A 51 -8.99 -7.17 -15.00
C ILE A 51 -8.21 -6.13 -15.81
N ILE A 52 -8.18 -6.29 -17.13
CA ILE A 52 -7.43 -5.43 -18.03
C ILE A 52 -8.12 -4.08 -18.25
N ASN A 53 -7.33 -3.03 -18.46
CA ASN A 53 -7.84 -1.66 -18.51
C ASN A 53 -8.75 -1.39 -19.72
N ASP A 54 -8.55 -2.08 -20.84
CA ASP A 54 -9.30 -1.81 -22.07
C ASP A 54 -10.72 -2.39 -22.00
N GLU A 55 -10.93 -3.47 -21.24
CA GLU A 55 -12.25 -4.10 -21.04
C GLU A 55 -12.96 -3.61 -19.79
N PHE A 56 -12.21 -3.38 -18.71
CA PHE A 56 -12.75 -3.02 -17.40
C PHE A 56 -12.09 -1.76 -16.82
N PRO A 57 -12.08 -0.63 -17.55
CA PRO A 57 -11.34 0.58 -17.15
C PRO A 57 -11.82 1.14 -15.81
N THR A 58 -13.11 1.07 -15.53
CA THR A 58 -13.71 1.68 -14.33
C THR A 58 -13.51 0.79 -13.12
N LEU A 59 -13.75 -0.51 -13.28
CA LEU A 59 -13.52 -1.51 -12.25
C LEU A 59 -12.04 -1.61 -11.89
N ARG A 60 -11.13 -1.59 -12.87
CA ARG A 60 -9.68 -1.60 -12.61
C ARG A 60 -9.25 -0.40 -11.77
N ARG A 61 -9.73 0.81 -12.13
CA ARG A 61 -9.44 2.03 -11.37
C ARG A 61 -9.99 1.95 -9.94
N HIS A 62 -11.21 1.44 -9.78
CA HIS A 62 -11.83 1.22 -8.48
C HIS A 62 -11.00 0.25 -7.62
N ALA A 63 -10.61 -0.89 -8.19
CA ALA A 63 -9.80 -1.89 -7.51
C ALA A 63 -8.43 -1.35 -7.08
N LEU A 64 -7.75 -0.59 -7.95
CA LEU A 64 -6.47 0.04 -7.62
C LEU A 64 -6.59 1.08 -6.51
N LYS A 65 -7.69 1.85 -6.47
CA LYS A 65 -7.96 2.80 -5.40
C LYS A 65 -8.05 2.07 -4.05
N TYR A 66 -8.84 1.00 -3.97
CA TYR A 66 -9.00 0.25 -2.73
C TYR A 66 -7.74 -0.52 -2.34
N ALA A 67 -7.08 -1.19 -3.30
CA ALA A 67 -5.78 -1.81 -3.09
C ALA A 67 -4.76 -0.83 -2.49
N SER A 68 -4.71 0.40 -3.00
CA SER A 68 -3.82 1.46 -2.52
C SER A 68 -4.16 1.90 -1.10
N VAL A 69 -5.45 2.00 -0.74
CA VAL A 69 -5.87 2.32 0.63
C VAL A 69 -5.42 1.22 1.61
N PHE A 70 -5.53 -0.05 1.23
CA PHE A 70 -5.06 -1.15 2.08
C PHE A 70 -3.54 -1.18 2.22
N GLY A 71 -2.81 -1.01 1.12
CA GLY A 71 -1.34 -0.93 1.13
C GLY A 71 -0.82 0.25 1.95
N THR A 72 -1.39 1.44 1.74
CA THR A 72 -0.98 2.65 2.47
C THR A 72 -1.38 2.58 3.94
N THR A 73 -2.53 2.05 4.31
CA THR A 73 -2.92 1.90 5.73
C THR A 73 -1.95 0.98 6.49
N TYR A 74 -1.56 -0.15 5.88
CA TYR A 74 -0.56 -1.04 6.48
C TYR A 74 0.82 -0.37 6.58
N CYS A 75 1.29 0.25 5.49
CA CYS A 75 2.55 0.98 5.47
C CYS A 75 2.57 2.13 6.49
N CYS A 76 1.49 2.90 6.61
CA CYS A 76 1.33 3.98 7.59
C CYS A 76 1.36 3.43 9.02
N LYS A 77 0.64 2.34 9.32
CA LYS A 77 0.68 1.72 10.66
C LYS A 77 2.08 1.22 11.02
N GLN A 78 2.76 0.55 10.09
CA GLN A 78 4.13 0.09 10.28
C GLN A 78 5.10 1.26 10.47
N PHE A 79 4.90 2.35 9.73
CA PHE A 79 5.67 3.58 9.86
C PHE A 79 5.49 4.25 11.23
N PHE A 80 4.26 4.46 11.68
CA PHE A 80 3.98 5.01 13.01
C PHE A 80 4.49 4.11 14.14
N SER A 81 4.42 2.80 13.98
CA SER A 81 5.01 1.85 14.92
C SER A 81 6.53 2.01 15.00
N LYS A 82 7.22 2.08 13.86
CA LYS A 82 8.68 2.35 13.80
C LYS A 82 9.04 3.69 14.44
N LEU A 83 8.27 4.75 14.19
CA LEU A 83 8.47 6.05 14.83
C LEU A 83 8.27 5.98 16.35
N THR A 84 7.27 5.24 16.80
CA THR A 84 7.01 5.02 18.24
C THR A 84 8.17 4.28 18.91
N ILE A 85 8.69 3.24 18.25
CA ILE A 85 9.87 2.49 18.71
C ILE A 85 11.11 3.39 18.72
N ALA A 86 11.33 4.19 17.68
CA ALA A 86 12.45 5.13 17.60
C ALA A 86 12.38 6.20 18.70
N LYS A 87 11.19 6.74 18.97
CA LYS A 87 10.92 7.69 20.07
C LYS A 87 11.29 7.08 21.43
N ASN A 88 10.87 5.83 21.68
CA ASN A 88 11.12 5.14 22.94
C ASN A 88 12.60 4.77 23.12
N ARG A 89 13.30 4.40 22.03
CA ARG A 89 14.74 4.08 22.09
C ARG A 89 15.64 5.30 22.26
N LEU A 90 15.29 6.44 21.66
CA LEU A 90 16.16 7.62 21.65
C LEU A 90 15.87 8.61 22.80
N HIS A 91 14.88 8.35 23.67
CA HIS A 91 14.49 9.21 24.81
C HIS A 91 14.36 10.72 24.47
N SER A 92 14.21 11.06 23.18
CA SER A 92 14.27 12.44 22.70
C SER A 92 12.87 12.99 22.56
N ARG A 93 12.64 14.20 23.07
CA ARG A 93 11.43 14.96 22.77
C ARG A 93 11.37 15.19 21.26
N LEU A 94 10.36 14.61 20.61
CA LEU A 94 9.99 14.94 19.25
C LEU A 94 9.53 16.41 19.24
N THR A 95 10.33 17.26 18.62
CA THR A 95 10.01 18.67 18.40
C THR A 95 9.76 18.82 16.91
N ASN A 96 8.82 19.67 16.47
CA ASN A 96 8.48 19.79 15.03
C ASN A 96 9.72 19.94 14.11
N SER A 97 10.78 20.61 14.58
CA SER A 97 12.04 20.78 13.85
C SER A 97 12.84 19.48 13.61
N ASN A 98 12.76 18.48 14.50
CA ASN A 98 13.47 17.21 14.34
C ASN A 98 12.57 16.09 13.76
N LEU A 99 11.25 16.26 13.84
CA LEU A 99 10.28 15.32 13.31
C LEU A 99 10.42 15.17 11.80
N GLU A 100 10.44 16.27 11.04
CA GLU A 100 10.55 16.24 9.58
C GLU A 100 11.82 15.50 9.10
N LYS A 101 12.95 15.76 9.75
CA LYS A 101 14.22 15.07 9.44
C LYS A 101 14.15 13.58 9.77
N GLN A 102 13.52 13.20 10.89
CA GLN A 102 13.33 11.79 11.24
C GLN A 102 12.35 11.09 10.30
N LEU A 103 11.28 11.76 9.87
CA LEU A 103 10.35 11.26 8.86
C LEU A 103 11.10 11.00 7.54
N GLN A 104 11.92 11.95 7.09
CA GLN A 104 12.71 11.79 5.87
C GLN A 104 13.67 10.59 5.94
N VAL A 105 14.38 10.42 7.05
CA VAL A 105 15.29 9.27 7.26
C VAL A 105 14.52 7.94 7.33
N ALA A 106 13.36 7.91 7.99
CA ALA A 106 12.56 6.69 8.13
C ALA A 106 11.85 6.26 6.83
N THR A 107 11.61 7.20 5.90
CA THR A 107 10.91 6.96 4.63
C THR A 107 11.87 6.78 3.45
N SER A 108 13.11 7.23 3.59
CA SER A 108 14.17 7.04 2.62
C SER A 108 14.58 5.57 2.53
N SER A 109 14.54 4.99 1.32
CA SER A 109 15.13 3.68 1.01
C SER A 109 16.65 3.75 0.79
N ALA A 110 17.29 4.89 1.09
CA ALA A 110 18.73 5.05 0.89
C ALA A 110 19.51 4.30 1.97
N PRO A 111 20.52 3.49 1.61
CA PRO A 111 21.39 2.86 2.59
C PRO A 111 22.12 3.93 3.40
N ALA A 112 22.14 3.78 4.72
CA ALA A 112 22.89 4.66 5.60
C ALA A 112 24.37 4.61 5.21
N ASN A 113 24.86 5.68 4.57
CA ASN A 113 26.26 5.76 4.19
C ASN A 113 27.11 6.06 5.44
N ILE A 114 27.39 5.02 6.22
CA ILE A 114 28.21 5.04 7.44
C ILE A 114 29.71 5.08 7.14
N THR A 115 30.12 4.91 5.87
CA THR A 115 31.53 4.87 5.47
C THR A 115 32.35 6.13 5.78
N PRO A 116 31.79 7.35 5.85
CA PRO A 116 32.55 8.53 6.26
C PRO A 116 32.77 8.60 7.78
N LEU A 117 31.87 7.97 8.58
CA LEU A 117 31.92 8.03 10.05
C LEU A 117 32.99 7.09 10.62
N THR A 118 33.26 5.96 9.96
CA THR A 118 34.32 5.04 10.37
C THR A 118 35.73 5.57 10.09
N LYS A 119 35.88 6.54 9.17
CA LYS A 119 37.16 7.17 8.83
C LYS A 119 37.60 8.28 9.80
N LYS A 120 36.70 8.75 10.69
CA LYS A 120 36.99 9.82 11.67
C LYS A 120 37.31 9.33 13.09
N LYS A 121 37.60 8.03 13.30
CA LYS A 121 38.31 7.60 14.51
C LYS A 121 39.78 7.99 14.40
N HIS A 122 40.07 9.27 14.63
CA HIS A 122 41.42 9.66 15.02
C HIS A 122 41.68 9.03 16.40
N PHE A 123 42.53 8.02 16.41
CA PHE A 123 43.20 7.53 17.59
C PHE A 123 44.05 8.69 18.11
N TYR A 124 43.67 9.27 19.25
CA TYR A 124 44.58 10.13 20.00
C TYR A 124 45.47 9.21 20.84
N PRO A 125 46.78 9.09 20.55
CA PRO A 125 47.69 8.43 21.46
C PRO A 125 47.87 9.34 22.66
N SER A 126 47.41 8.89 23.82
CA SER A 126 47.81 9.43 25.12
C SER A 126 49.31 9.19 25.30
N CYS A 127 50.07 10.27 25.52
CA CYS A 127 51.42 10.21 26.07
C CYS A 127 51.44 9.57 27.46
#